data_AF-A0A2H9L3G0-F1
#
_entry.id   AF-A0A2H9L3G0-F1
#
_cell.length_a   1.000
_cell.length_b   1.000
_cell.length_c   1.000
_cell.angle_alpha   90.00
_cell.angle_beta   90.00
_cell.angle_gamma   90.00
#
_symmetry.space_group_name_H-M   'P 1'
#
loop_
_entity.id
_entity.type
_entity.pdbx_description
1 polymer ?
#
loop_
_entity_poly.entity_id
_entity_poly.type
_entity_poly.pdbx_seq_one_letter_code
_entity_poly.pdbx_strand_id
1 'polypeptide(L)'
;MLVCVFMLSVANFVIIEKKAVGDAVLETACTSLYVDCSASASMSTKAIHVLLGLTTMVVIVFLVSEGVQFFVKNELGGGKMARKIASMRNHMVICGYGALGKTIGNVLEDKKVPYVV
;
A
#
# COMPACT_ATOMS: atom_id res chain seq x y z
N MET A 1 -12.95 -2.85 -2.76
CA MET A 1 -13.09 -2.75 -1.30
C MET A 1 -12.64 -1.38 -0.78
N LEU A 2 -11.41 -0.95 -1.06
CA LEU A 2 -10.85 0.29 -0.54
C LEU A 2 -11.55 1.57 -1.04
N VAL A 3 -11.79 1.65 -2.36
CA VAL A 3 -12.57 2.71 -2.99
C VAL A 3 -14.00 2.75 -2.43
N CYS A 4 -14.56 1.58 -2.10
CA CYS A 4 -15.90 1.49 -1.50
C CYS A 4 -15.93 2.06 -0.08
N VAL A 5 -14.90 1.80 0.74
CA VAL A 5 -14.79 2.37 2.10
C VAL A 5 -14.63 3.89 2.03
N PHE A 6 -13.79 4.39 1.12
CA PHE A 6 -13.60 5.83 0.94
C PHE A 6 -14.89 6.52 0.48
N MET A 7 -15.61 5.92 -0.49
CA MET A 7 -16.89 6.44 -0.97
C MET A 7 -17.98 6.39 0.11
N LEU A 8 -18.00 5.37 0.97
CA LEU A 8 -18.92 5.29 2.11
C LEU A 8 -18.63 6.35 3.18
N SER A 9 -17.35 6.66 3.44
CA SER A 9 -16.96 7.75 4.33
C SER A 9 -17.37 9.12 3.79
N VAL A 10 -17.12 9.38 2.50
CA VAL A 10 -17.54 10.63 1.84
C VAL A 10 -19.07 10.75 1.79
N ALA A 11 -19.77 9.66 1.50
CA ALA A 11 -21.24 9.64 1.47
C ALA A 11 -21.85 9.93 2.85
N ASN A 12 -21.31 9.36 3.93
CA ASN A 12 -21.74 9.70 5.30
C ASN A 12 -21.58 11.20 5.59
N PHE A 13 -20.47 11.79 5.14
CA PHE A 13 -20.19 13.21 5.36
C PHE A 13 -21.17 14.12 4.62
N VAL A 14 -21.43 13.84 3.35
CA VAL A 14 -22.34 14.64 2.51
C VAL A 14 -23.80 14.55 2.99
N ILE A 15 -24.23 13.38 3.47
CA ILE A 15 -25.61 13.16 3.94
C ILE A 15 -25.89 13.90 5.26
N ILE A 16 -24.89 14.03 6.14
CA ILE A 16 -25.06 14.57 7.49
C ILE A 16 -24.93 16.09 7.52
N GLU A 17 -23.98 16.69 6.80
CA GLU A 17 -23.69 18.13 6.95
C GLU A 17 -24.47 19.07 6.00
N LYS A 18 -25.04 18.58 4.88
CA LYS A 18 -25.73 19.43 3.87
C LYS A 18 -24.97 20.72 3.47
N LYS A 19 -23.64 20.78 3.68
CA LYS A 19 -22.78 21.90 3.28
C LYS A 19 -22.40 21.81 1.80
N ALA A 20 -21.97 22.93 1.24
CA ALA A 20 -21.40 22.97 -0.11
C ALA A 20 -20.25 21.96 -0.23
N VAL A 21 -20.27 21.16 -1.30
CA VAL A 21 -19.40 19.97 -1.48
C VAL A 21 -17.92 20.30 -1.33
N GLY A 22 -17.49 21.52 -1.68
CA GLY A 22 -16.09 21.96 -1.56
C GLY A 22 -15.58 22.08 -0.12
N ASP A 23 -16.35 22.71 0.77
CA ASP A 23 -15.97 22.88 2.18
C ASP A 23 -15.99 21.54 2.92
N ALA A 24 -16.98 20.70 2.58
CA ALA A 24 -17.12 19.37 3.15
C ALA A 24 -15.91 18.46 2.85
N VAL A 25 -15.39 18.53 1.62
CA VAL A 25 -14.20 17.77 1.22
C VAL A 25 -12.95 18.27 1.95
N LEU A 26 -12.80 19.59 2.11
CA LEU A 26 -11.67 20.18 2.82
C LEU A 26 -11.66 19.78 4.30
N GLU A 27 -12.80 19.91 4.98
CA GLU A 27 -12.92 19.59 6.40
C GLU A 27 -12.76 18.09 6.67
N THR A 28 -13.25 17.24 5.76
CA THR A 28 -13.00 15.79 5.79
C THR A 28 -11.53 15.46 5.56
N ALA A 29 -10.88 16.10 4.60
CA ALA A 29 -9.45 15.89 4.32
C ALA A 29 -8.59 16.28 5.53
N CYS A 30 -8.85 17.44 6.12
CA CYS A 30 -8.16 17.90 7.32
C CYS A 30 -8.42 16.96 8.52
N THR A 31 -9.66 16.52 8.74
CA THR A 31 -9.99 15.55 9.80
C THR A 31 -9.30 14.19 9.57
N SER A 32 -9.22 13.74 8.32
CA SER A 32 -8.48 12.53 7.93
C SER A 32 -6.97 12.66 8.08
N LEU A 33 -6.46 13.88 8.29
CA LEU A 33 -5.06 14.17 8.56
C LEU A 33 -4.83 14.61 10.03
N TYR A 34 -5.86 14.54 10.88
CA TYR A 34 -5.87 15.10 12.24
C TYR A 34 -5.53 16.60 12.33
N VAL A 35 -5.76 17.33 11.25
CA VAL A 35 -5.68 18.78 11.23
C VAL A 35 -7.06 19.32 11.56
N ASP A 36 -7.18 20.05 12.68
CA ASP A 36 -8.41 20.74 13.01
C ASP A 36 -8.50 22.03 12.17
N CYS A 37 -9.21 21.92 11.04
CA CYS A 37 -9.59 23.07 10.22
C CYS A 37 -11.04 23.51 10.50
N SER A 38 -11.67 22.98 11.55
CA SER A 38 -13.07 23.27 11.83
C SER A 38 -13.21 24.67 12.39
N ALA A 39 -13.68 25.61 11.56
CA ALA A 39 -14.05 26.94 12.02
C ALA A 39 -15.33 26.83 12.87
N SER A 40 -15.15 26.59 14.17
CA SER A 40 -16.20 26.65 15.21
C SER A 40 -17.46 25.81 14.94
N ALA A 41 -17.34 24.49 14.95
CA ALA A 41 -18.49 23.58 14.92
C ALA A 41 -19.07 23.33 16.35
N SER A 42 -20.40 23.14 16.43
CA SER A 42 -21.17 22.73 17.62
C SER A 42 -20.58 21.50 18.34
N MET A 43 -20.84 21.34 19.65
CA MET A 43 -20.37 20.17 20.43
C MET A 43 -20.79 18.82 19.81
N SER A 44 -21.99 18.73 19.24
CA SER A 44 -22.45 17.49 18.58
C SER A 44 -21.67 17.16 17.31
N THR A 45 -21.27 18.17 16.55
CA THR A 45 -20.46 18.00 15.33
C THR A 45 -19.02 17.61 15.66
N LYS A 46 -18.45 18.08 16.78
CA LYS A 46 -17.12 17.67 17.22
C LYS A 46 -17.04 16.16 17.54
N ALA A 47 -18.08 15.61 18.18
CA ALA A 47 -18.12 14.17 18.48
C ALA A 47 -18.15 13.31 17.19
N ILE A 48 -18.88 13.77 16.17
CA ILE A 48 -18.94 13.10 14.86
C ILE A 48 -17.57 13.20 14.15
N HIS A 49 -16.92 14.37 14.18
CA HIS A 49 -15.57 14.54 13.61
C HIS A 49 -14.54 13.63 14.26
N VAL A 50 -14.57 13.50 15.59
CA VAL A 50 -13.65 12.61 16.33
C VAL A 50 -13.90 11.15 15.95
N LEU A 51 -15.16 10.72 15.89
CA LEU A 51 -15.51 9.36 15.48
C LEU A 51 -15.06 9.06 14.04
N LEU A 52 -15.32 10.01 13.13
CA LEU A 52 -14.95 9.88 11.72
C LEU A 52 -13.42 9.85 11.55
N GLY A 53 -12.70 10.78 12.20
CA GLY A 53 -11.24 10.81 12.23
C GLY A 53 -10.66 9.48 12.69
N LEU A 54 -11.17 8.92 13.79
CA LEU A 54 -10.74 7.63 14.32
C LEU A 54 -10.93 6.50 13.29
N THR A 55 -12.08 6.44 12.61
CA THR A 55 -12.34 5.40 11.60
C THR A 55 -11.45 5.56 10.37
N THR A 56 -11.24 6.79 9.89
CA THR A 56 -10.38 7.05 8.71
C THR A 56 -8.92 6.68 8.97
N MET A 57 -8.43 6.86 10.20
CA MET A 57 -7.08 6.48 10.55
C MET A 57 -6.81 5.00 10.50
N VAL A 58 -7.72 4.19 11.05
CA VAL A 58 -7.56 2.73 11.03
C VAL A 58 -7.42 2.26 9.58
N VAL A 59 -8.19 2.85 8.67
CA VAL A 59 -8.11 2.54 7.24
C VAL A 59 -6.78 3.02 6.62
N ILE A 60 -6.33 4.24 6.92
CA ILE A 60 -5.06 4.79 6.39
C ILE A 60 -3.85 3.99 6.89
N VAL A 61 -3.81 3.64 8.18
CA VAL A 61 -2.71 2.86 8.75
C VAL A 61 -2.66 1.45 8.14
N PHE A 62 -3.82 0.82 7.96
CA PHE A 62 -3.92 -0.49 7.31
C PHE A 62 -3.42 -0.42 5.87
N LEU A 63 -3.80 0.63 5.15
CA LEU A 63 -3.35 0.92 3.78
C LEU A 63 -1.85 1.07 3.65
N VAL A 64 -1.25 1.91 4.51
CA VAL A 64 0.18 2.14 4.51
C VAL A 64 0.90 0.84 4.83
N SER A 65 0.40 0.06 5.78
CA SER A 65 0.98 -1.24 6.15
C SER A 65 0.97 -2.23 4.99
N GLU A 66 -0.16 -2.41 4.31
CA GLU A 66 -0.28 -3.27 3.12
C GLU A 66 0.58 -2.76 1.96
N GLY A 67 0.59 -1.45 1.73
CA GLY A 67 1.42 -0.82 0.69
C GLY A 67 2.90 -1.03 0.92
N VAL A 68 3.36 -0.85 2.16
CA VAL A 68 4.75 -1.11 2.57
C VAL A 68 5.06 -2.60 2.44
N GLN A 69 4.19 -3.51 2.88
CA GLN A 69 4.42 -4.95 2.72
C GLN A 69 4.52 -5.36 1.25
N PHE A 70 3.66 -4.80 0.39
CA PHE A 70 3.70 -5.04 -1.05
C PHE A 70 5.01 -4.52 -1.65
N PHE A 71 5.40 -3.29 -1.31
CA PHE A 71 6.63 -2.68 -1.79
C PHE A 71 7.86 -3.46 -1.31
N VAL A 72 7.91 -3.84 -0.03
CA VAL A 72 8.99 -4.65 0.54
C VAL A 72 9.04 -6.02 -0.15
N LYS A 73 7.92 -6.74 -0.31
CA LYS A 73 7.92 -8.05 -0.99
C LYS A 73 8.37 -7.96 -2.44
N ASN A 74 7.97 -6.90 -3.15
CA ASN A 74 8.25 -6.74 -4.57
C ASN A 74 9.65 -6.19 -4.84
N GLU A 75 10.13 -5.25 -4.03
CA GLU A 75 11.37 -4.51 -4.28
C GLU A 75 12.57 -5.04 -3.48
N LEU A 76 12.36 -5.38 -2.19
CA LEU A 76 13.40 -5.86 -1.27
C LEU A 76 13.36 -7.37 -1.02
N GLY A 77 12.21 -8.01 -1.26
CA GLY A 77 12.00 -9.43 -1.08
C GLY A 77 12.24 -10.26 -2.34
N GLY A 78 12.00 -11.56 -2.22
CA GLY A 78 12.12 -12.51 -3.33
C GLY A 78 11.09 -12.32 -4.46
N GLY A 79 10.23 -11.29 -4.43
CA GLY A 79 9.19 -11.07 -5.45
C GLY A 79 9.75 -10.85 -6.86
N LYS A 80 10.82 -10.05 -6.99
CA LYS A 80 11.56 -9.89 -8.25
C LYS A 80 12.17 -11.21 -8.74
N MET A 81 12.76 -11.97 -7.82
CA MET A 81 13.36 -13.27 -8.13
C MET A 81 12.31 -14.30 -8.54
N ALA A 82 11.17 -14.35 -7.84
CA ALA A 82 10.03 -15.19 -8.18
C ALA A 82 9.43 -14.83 -9.54
N ARG A 83 9.31 -13.54 -9.87
CA ARG A 83 8.92 -13.09 -11.22
C ARG A 83 9.93 -13.52 -12.29
N LYS A 84 11.23 -13.41 -12.00
CA LYS A 84 12.30 -13.82 -12.92
C LYS A 84 12.31 -15.33 -13.14
N ILE A 85 12.15 -16.12 -12.08
CA ILE A 85 11.96 -17.59 -12.14
C ILE A 85 10.71 -17.93 -12.96
N ALA A 86 9.59 -17.24 -12.73
CA ALA A 86 8.34 -17.47 -13.44
C ALA A 86 8.42 -17.11 -14.93
N SER A 87 9.23 -16.12 -15.33
CA SER A 87 9.39 -15.73 -16.73
C SER A 87 10.38 -16.61 -17.51
N MET A 88 11.21 -17.41 -16.84
CA MET A 88 12.16 -18.32 -17.48
C MET A 88 11.61 -19.74 -17.56
N ARG A 89 11.72 -20.39 -18.72
CA ARG A 89 11.45 -21.83 -18.87
C ARG A 89 12.75 -22.58 -19.15
N ASN A 90 12.88 -23.80 -18.63
CA ASN A 90 14.13 -24.59 -18.69
C ASN A 90 15.36 -23.88 -18.09
N HIS A 91 15.19 -23.22 -16.94
CA HIS A 91 16.30 -22.59 -16.22
C HIS A 91 16.83 -23.50 -15.10
N MET A 92 18.11 -23.34 -14.75
CA MET A 92 18.70 -24.01 -13.57
C MET A 92 18.76 -23.05 -12.38
N VAL A 93 18.59 -23.59 -11.17
CA VAL A 93 18.67 -22.82 -9.91
C VAL A 93 19.92 -23.25 -9.14
N ILE A 94 20.79 -22.29 -8.82
CA ILE A 94 22.00 -22.51 -8.02
C ILE A 94 21.70 -22.10 -6.57
N CYS A 95 21.38 -23.08 -5.72
CA CYS A 95 21.16 -22.84 -4.30
C CYS A 95 22.50 -22.59 -3.58
N GLY A 96 23.02 -21.36 -3.65
CA GLY A 96 24.22 -20.90 -2.93
C GLY A 96 25.38 -20.49 -3.85
N TYR A 97 25.75 -19.20 -3.80
CA TYR A 97 26.78 -18.61 -4.67
C TYR A 97 28.16 -18.49 -4.00
N GLY A 98 28.65 -19.62 -3.48
CA GLY A 98 30.03 -19.74 -2.99
C GLY A 98 31.06 -19.92 -4.12
N ALA A 99 32.27 -20.38 -3.80
CA ALA A 99 33.30 -20.67 -4.79
C ALA A 99 32.81 -21.68 -5.86
N LEU A 100 32.15 -22.74 -5.42
CA LEU A 100 31.63 -23.80 -6.30
C LEU A 100 30.42 -23.31 -7.12
N GLY A 101 29.53 -22.52 -6.50
CA GLY A 101 28.39 -21.89 -7.18
C GLY A 101 28.82 -20.91 -8.28
N LYS A 102 29.91 -20.14 -8.06
CA LYS A 102 30.51 -19.28 -9.09
C LYS A 102 31.05 -20.07 -10.27
N THR A 103 31.78 -21.17 -10.02
CA THR A 103 32.30 -22.01 -11.09
C THR A 103 31.18 -22.61 -11.94
N ILE A 104 30.12 -23.10 -11.30
CA ILE A 104 28.94 -23.63 -12.00
C ILE A 104 28.22 -22.53 -12.78
N GLY A 105 28.07 -21.34 -12.19
CA GLY A 105 27.50 -20.16 -12.86
C GLY A 105 28.23 -19.80 -14.15
N ASN A 106 29.57 -19.71 -14.11
CA ASN A 106 30.39 -19.41 -15.28
C ASN A 106 30.22 -20.48 -16.39
N VAL A 107 30.18 -21.76 -16.04
CA VAL A 107 29.98 -22.85 -17.01
C VAL A 107 28.58 -22.79 -17.65
N LEU A 108 27.55 -22.44 -16.87
CA LEU A 108 26.18 -22.27 -17.38
C LEU A 108 26.08 -21.05 -18.31
N GLU A 109 26.78 -19.97 -17.97
CA GLU A 109 26.87 -18.75 -18.79
C GLU A 109 27.56 -19.03 -20.14
N ASP A 110 28.70 -19.73 -20.13
CA ASP A 110 29.42 -20.16 -21.34
C ASP A 110 28.55 -21.04 -22.25
N LYS A 111 27.73 -21.91 -21.65
CA LYS A 111 26.79 -22.79 -22.37
C LYS A 111 25.48 -22.11 -22.76
N LYS A 112 25.30 -20.81 -22.45
CA LYS A 112 24.07 -20.04 -22.68
C LYS A 112 22.81 -20.68 -22.07
N VAL A 113 22.96 -21.38 -20.95
CA VAL A 113 21.84 -21.94 -20.21
C VAL A 113 21.33 -20.89 -19.23
N PRO A 114 20.05 -20.49 -19.29
CA PRO A 114 19.51 -19.52 -18.35
C PRO A 114 19.55 -20.10 -16.93
N TYR A 115 20.12 -19.35 -15.98
CA TYR A 115 20.18 -19.75 -14.58
C TYR A 115 19.83 -18.60 -13.63
N VAL A 116 19.39 -18.97 -12.42
CA VAL A 116 19.17 -18.06 -11.29
C VAL A 116 19.92 -18.59 -10.07
N VAL A 117 20.36 -17.66 -9.25
CA VAL A 117 21.12 -17.88 -8.01
C VAL A 117 20.26 -17.39 -6.85
#